data_AF-A0A845UML2-F1
#
_entry.id   AF-A0A845UML2-F1
#
_cell.length_a   1.000
_cell.length_b   1.000
_cell.length_c   1.000
_cell.angle_alpha   90.00
_cell.angle_beta   90.00
_cell.angle_gamma   90.00
#
_symmetry.space_group_name_H-M   'P 1'
#
loop_
_entity.id
_entity.type
_entity.pdbx_description
1 polymer ?
#
loop_
_entity_poly.entity_id
_entity_poly.type
_entity_poly.pdbx_seq_one_letter_code
_entity_poly.pdbx_strand_id
1 'polypeptide(L)'
;MSEIGDIFESFVVNLPSKEERAAKRQAGYDWTKSNLVRANAIQARKPGKEAVRFNLLSIESWLAVANLAGVPYIRAHMLDAFPSERFWEALDNEPEASAAFDTFHDRVVSLLQDTEMLRMEHVTPAEVKSVMSQGQAMTQGLFEDIEGKRIFFLFEDRFLSTFRDTGEDMVRAYARPIETPRKIAGSFRGEEGSWPAEFRVFVENGKIVGISNYYVQVAMDPEEYAPLAKAAVDHAQRILNTMEEFRIGVGSYALCPDMPEDGAELSDRPSWMPATWGHQDFTMDFMVLADGTVTFLEGGPAGMAAADPCCFFQEDREVGEDFLHGVVFSQTGPVMPLAELTA
;
A
#
# COMPACT_ATOMS: atom_id res chain seq x y z
N MET A 1 45.66 -22.44 0.10
CA MET A 1 45.04 -21.39 0.94
C MET A 1 45.52 -19.99 0.51
N SER A 2 45.52 -19.67 -0.79
CA SER A 2 45.91 -18.33 -1.27
C SER A 2 45.00 -17.79 -2.38
N GLU A 3 43.86 -18.43 -2.66
CA GLU A 3 42.94 -18.03 -3.75
C GLU A 3 41.61 -17.44 -3.25
N ILE A 4 41.42 -17.28 -1.93
CA ILE A 4 40.21 -16.65 -1.35
C ILE A 4 40.42 -15.14 -1.10
N GLY A 5 41.67 -14.65 -1.13
CA GLY A 5 42.00 -13.24 -0.88
C GLY A 5 41.64 -12.29 -2.03
N ASP A 6 41.72 -12.74 -3.29
CA ASP A 6 41.53 -11.88 -4.47
C ASP A 6 40.05 -11.69 -4.88
N ILE A 7 39.12 -12.44 -4.29
CA ILE A 7 37.69 -12.33 -4.62
C ILE A 7 37.04 -11.10 -3.95
N PHE A 8 37.62 -10.61 -2.85
CA PHE A 8 37.05 -9.46 -2.11
C PHE A 8 37.62 -8.09 -2.51
N GLU A 9 38.76 -8.03 -3.21
CA GLU A 9 39.35 -6.75 -3.66
C GLU A 9 38.67 -6.15 -4.91
N SER A 10 37.80 -6.91 -5.60
CA SER A 10 37.17 -6.46 -6.86
C SER A 10 35.72 -5.95 -6.72
N PHE A 11 35.12 -5.97 -5.52
CA PHE A 11 33.80 -5.39 -5.29
C PHE A 11 33.89 -3.95 -4.78
N VAL A 12 34.40 -3.04 -5.61
CA VAL A 12 34.19 -1.60 -5.38
C VAL A 12 32.74 -1.31 -5.77
N VAL A 13 31.84 -1.34 -4.80
CA VAL A 13 30.47 -0.84 -4.98
C VAL A 13 30.57 0.66 -5.16
N ASN A 14 30.48 1.13 -6.40
CA ASN A 14 30.38 2.55 -6.73
C ASN A 14 29.03 3.07 -6.23
N LEU A 15 29.00 3.54 -4.98
CA LEU A 15 27.84 4.23 -4.42
C LEU A 15 27.66 5.57 -5.14
N PRO A 16 26.43 5.92 -5.57
CA PRO A 16 26.18 7.23 -6.19
C PRO A 16 26.56 8.37 -5.23
N SER A 17 27.11 9.44 -5.78
CA SER A 17 27.43 10.67 -5.05
C SER A 17 26.18 11.28 -4.39
N LYS A 18 26.37 12.19 -3.41
CA LYS A 18 25.26 12.94 -2.78
C LYS A 18 24.48 13.74 -3.84
N GLU A 19 25.18 14.31 -4.81
CA GLU A 19 24.60 15.07 -5.93
C GLU A 19 23.76 14.18 -6.85
N GLU A 20 24.26 13.01 -7.25
CA GLU A 20 23.49 12.05 -8.08
C GLU A 20 22.24 11.55 -7.35
N ARG A 21 22.35 11.26 -6.04
CA ARG A 21 21.20 10.86 -5.22
C ARG A 21 20.16 11.99 -5.15
N ALA A 22 20.58 13.23 -4.92
CA ALA A 22 19.69 14.38 -4.87
C ALA A 22 19.02 14.65 -6.23
N ALA A 23 19.77 14.59 -7.33
CA ALA A 23 19.24 14.76 -8.68
C ALA A 23 18.19 13.69 -9.03
N LYS A 24 18.45 12.42 -8.67
CA LYS A 24 17.49 11.33 -8.87
C LYS A 24 16.19 11.55 -8.08
N ARG A 25 16.28 12.02 -6.83
CA ARG A 25 15.08 12.35 -6.02
C ARG A 25 14.31 13.51 -6.62
N GLN A 26 14.99 14.58 -7.01
CA GLN A 26 14.37 15.75 -7.62
C GLN A 26 13.59 15.38 -8.90
N ALA A 27 14.16 14.51 -9.74
CA ALA A 27 13.47 14.01 -10.92
C ALA A 27 12.16 13.27 -10.57
N GLY A 28 12.17 12.46 -9.51
CA GLY A 28 10.97 11.81 -8.98
C GLY A 28 9.92 12.81 -8.50
N TYR A 29 10.34 13.84 -7.75
CA TYR A 29 9.44 14.90 -7.27
C TYR A 29 8.81 15.70 -8.41
N ASP A 30 9.63 16.10 -9.39
CA ASP A 30 9.18 16.88 -10.54
C ASP A 30 8.18 16.09 -11.37
N TRP A 31 8.44 14.78 -11.56
CA TRP A 31 7.48 13.89 -12.22
C TRP A 31 6.19 13.81 -11.41
N THR A 32 6.24 13.48 -10.12
CA THR A 32 5.05 13.32 -9.27
C THR A 32 4.20 14.60 -9.26
N LYS A 33 4.82 15.77 -9.07
CA LYS A 33 4.13 17.06 -9.06
C LYS A 33 3.47 17.41 -10.39
N SER A 34 4.08 17.03 -11.50
CA SER A 34 3.57 17.36 -12.84
C SER A 34 2.49 16.39 -13.32
N ASN A 35 2.45 15.19 -12.75
CA ASN A 35 1.68 14.09 -13.29
C ASN A 35 0.55 13.59 -12.38
N LEU A 36 0.65 13.81 -11.07
CA LEU A 36 -0.28 13.25 -10.11
C LEU A 36 -1.16 14.33 -9.48
N VAL A 37 -2.46 14.04 -9.39
CA VAL A 37 -3.42 14.86 -8.66
C VAL A 37 -3.55 14.39 -7.20
N ARG A 38 -3.93 15.29 -6.31
CA ARG A 38 -4.18 15.02 -4.88
C ARG A 38 -5.65 14.69 -4.61
N ALA A 39 -5.94 14.22 -3.40
CA ALA A 39 -7.27 13.81 -2.94
C ALA A 39 -8.36 14.87 -3.18
N ASN A 40 -8.07 16.15 -2.95
CA ASN A 40 -9.02 17.25 -3.17
C ASN A 40 -9.46 17.40 -4.63
N ALA A 41 -8.55 17.18 -5.58
CA ALA A 41 -8.85 17.22 -7.01
C ALA A 41 -9.69 16.02 -7.46
N ILE A 42 -9.49 14.85 -6.83
CA ILE A 42 -10.32 13.66 -7.02
C ILE A 42 -11.76 13.93 -6.52
N GLN A 43 -11.90 14.48 -5.30
CA GLN A 43 -13.20 14.77 -4.70
C GLN A 43 -14.01 15.81 -5.48
N ALA A 44 -13.35 16.82 -6.04
CA ALA A 44 -13.99 17.88 -6.83
C ALA A 44 -14.30 17.47 -8.28
N ARG A 45 -13.93 16.25 -8.67
CA ARG A 45 -13.99 15.80 -10.05
C ARG A 45 -15.43 15.55 -10.52
N LYS A 46 -15.64 15.62 -11.83
CA LYS A 46 -16.93 15.34 -12.49
C LYS A 46 -16.75 14.25 -13.54
N PRO A 47 -17.79 13.45 -13.85
CA PRO A 47 -17.73 12.43 -14.89
C PRO A 47 -17.26 12.99 -16.25
N GLY A 48 -16.51 12.18 -17.01
CA GLY A 48 -16.11 12.49 -18.38
C GLY A 48 -15.08 13.62 -18.59
N LYS A 49 -14.43 14.11 -17.52
CA LYS A 49 -13.34 15.10 -17.60
C LYS A 49 -12.05 14.52 -18.23
N GLU A 50 -11.04 15.36 -18.43
CA GLU A 50 -9.71 14.90 -18.87
C GLU A 50 -9.12 13.88 -17.90
N ALA A 51 -8.48 12.82 -18.40
CA ALA A 51 -7.91 11.77 -17.56
C ALA A 51 -6.90 12.34 -16.56
N VAL A 52 -6.96 11.88 -15.31
CA VAL A 52 -5.99 12.23 -14.25
C VAL A 52 -5.52 10.97 -13.55
N ARG A 53 -4.33 11.01 -12.98
CA ARG A 53 -3.83 9.92 -12.15
C ARG A 53 -3.44 10.44 -10.79
N PHE A 54 -3.51 9.60 -9.77
CA PHE A 54 -3.02 9.91 -8.42
C PHE A 54 -1.92 8.94 -8.03
N ASN A 55 -1.22 9.22 -6.93
CA ASN A 55 -0.17 8.34 -6.45
C ASN A 55 -0.74 7.01 -5.95
N LEU A 56 -0.33 5.91 -6.57
CA LEU A 56 -0.77 4.54 -6.26
C LEU A 56 -0.59 4.16 -4.78
N LEU A 57 0.33 4.82 -4.07
CA LEU A 57 0.62 4.60 -2.65
C LEU A 57 -0.01 5.67 -1.74
N SER A 58 -0.80 6.61 -2.26
CA SER A 58 -1.41 7.68 -1.45
C SER A 58 -2.69 7.21 -0.78
N ILE A 59 -2.65 7.10 0.56
CA ILE A 59 -3.84 6.77 1.34
C ILE A 59 -4.95 7.82 1.15
N GLU A 60 -4.63 9.12 1.18
CA GLU A 60 -5.67 10.16 1.03
C GLU A 60 -6.39 10.07 -0.32
N SER A 61 -5.65 9.74 -1.38
CA SER A 61 -6.18 9.66 -2.74
C SER A 61 -7.07 8.44 -2.90
N TRP A 62 -6.65 7.28 -2.36
CA TRP A 62 -7.49 6.09 -2.32
C TRP A 62 -8.79 6.31 -1.54
N LEU A 63 -8.73 6.96 -0.38
CA LEU A 63 -9.93 7.27 0.40
C LEU A 63 -10.85 8.25 -0.34
N ALA A 64 -10.29 9.20 -1.09
CA ALA A 64 -11.07 10.09 -1.95
C ALA A 64 -11.82 9.34 -3.05
N VAL A 65 -11.19 8.35 -3.69
CA VAL A 65 -11.83 7.49 -4.70
C VAL A 65 -12.92 6.62 -4.06
N ALA A 66 -12.64 5.99 -2.92
CA ALA A 66 -13.63 5.18 -2.21
C ALA A 66 -14.87 6.00 -1.78
N ASN A 67 -14.64 7.22 -1.29
CA ASN A 67 -15.72 8.17 -0.99
C ASN A 67 -16.54 8.53 -2.24
N LEU A 68 -15.87 8.80 -3.36
CA LEU A 68 -16.54 9.11 -4.62
C LEU A 68 -17.38 7.92 -5.13
N ALA A 69 -16.91 6.69 -4.90
CA ALA A 69 -17.60 5.45 -5.25
C ALA A 69 -18.72 5.05 -4.29
N GLY A 70 -18.93 5.80 -3.20
CA GLY A 70 -19.90 5.43 -2.15
C GLY A 70 -19.58 4.10 -1.48
N VAL A 71 -18.30 3.73 -1.40
CA VAL A 71 -17.82 2.52 -0.72
C VAL A 71 -17.46 2.89 0.73
N PRO A 72 -17.93 2.14 1.75
CA PRO A 72 -17.50 2.35 3.13
C PRO A 72 -15.98 2.23 3.25
N TYR A 73 -15.34 3.16 3.96
CA TYR A 73 -13.89 3.15 4.16
C TYR A 73 -13.51 3.60 5.57
N ILE A 74 -12.36 3.13 6.07
CA ILE A 74 -11.81 3.64 7.33
C ILE A 74 -11.12 4.96 7.04
N ARG A 75 -11.68 6.04 7.60
CA ARG A 75 -11.16 7.41 7.41
C ARG A 75 -9.72 7.55 7.89
N ALA A 76 -9.02 8.52 7.29
CA ALA A 76 -7.75 9.02 7.77
C ALA A 76 -7.82 10.55 7.82
N HIS A 77 -7.16 11.16 8.79
CA HIS A 77 -6.97 12.62 8.82
C HIS A 77 -5.49 12.94 9.02
N MET A 78 -5.02 13.99 8.35
CA MET A 78 -3.61 14.37 8.42
C MET A 78 -3.30 14.94 9.80
N LEU A 79 -2.27 14.40 10.44
CA LEU A 79 -1.69 14.93 11.67
C LEU A 79 -0.70 16.03 11.33
N ASP A 80 0.22 15.72 10.42
CA ASP A 80 1.30 16.62 10.07
C ASP A 80 2.02 16.22 8.76
N ALA A 81 2.85 17.14 8.24
CA ALA A 81 3.72 16.90 7.10
C ALA A 81 5.11 17.54 7.28
N PHE A 82 6.14 16.86 6.76
CA PHE A 82 7.53 17.30 6.80
C PHE A 82 8.16 17.29 5.40
N PRO A 83 8.89 18.34 4.96
CA PRO A 83 9.49 18.37 3.63
C PRO A 83 10.44 17.21 3.37
N SER A 84 10.32 16.53 2.22
CA SER A 84 11.13 15.35 1.90
C SER A 84 12.62 15.63 1.92
N GLU A 85 13.09 16.75 1.37
CA GLU A 85 14.52 17.06 1.40
C GLU A 85 15.06 17.28 2.82
N ARG A 86 14.26 17.89 3.71
CA ARG A 86 14.63 18.00 5.13
C ARG A 86 14.66 16.63 5.82
N PHE A 87 13.80 15.70 5.41
CA PHE A 87 13.85 14.32 5.90
C PHE A 87 15.15 13.62 5.48
N TRP A 88 15.57 13.77 4.23
CA TRP A 88 16.83 13.20 3.75
C TRP A 88 18.05 13.85 4.41
N GLU A 89 18.04 15.16 4.65
CA GLU A 89 19.07 15.86 5.44
C GLU A 89 19.13 15.33 6.89
N ALA A 90 17.97 15.09 7.52
CA ALA A 90 17.91 14.53 8.86
C ALA A 90 18.51 13.10 8.91
N LEU A 91 18.28 12.28 7.88
CA LEU A 91 18.90 10.97 7.70
C LEU A 91 20.43 11.04 7.54
N ASP A 92 20.93 12.10 6.92
CA ASP A 92 22.37 12.40 6.80
C ASP A 92 22.95 13.02 8.11
N ASN A 93 22.15 13.13 9.18
CA ASN A 93 22.48 13.74 10.47
C ASN A 93 22.84 15.24 10.41
N GLU A 94 22.23 15.98 9.48
CA GLU A 94 22.37 17.45 9.44
C GLU A 94 21.67 18.06 10.67
N PRO A 95 22.37 18.77 11.58
CA PRO A 95 21.84 19.11 12.90
C PRO A 95 20.51 19.88 12.89
N GLU A 96 20.36 20.85 11.99
CA GLU A 96 19.14 21.64 11.88
C GLU A 96 17.96 20.82 11.35
N ALA A 97 18.23 19.89 10.42
CA ALA A 97 17.22 19.02 9.84
C ALA A 97 16.77 17.96 10.86
N SER A 98 17.70 17.38 11.61
CA SER A 98 17.40 16.46 12.71
C SER A 98 16.54 17.13 13.79
N ALA A 99 16.89 18.32 14.26
CA ALA A 99 16.08 19.04 15.25
C ALA A 99 14.67 19.40 14.73
N ALA A 100 14.56 19.75 13.44
CA ALA A 100 13.27 19.99 12.80
C ALA A 100 12.45 18.70 12.67
N PHE A 101 13.10 17.57 12.39
CA PHE A 101 12.46 16.26 12.33
C PHE A 101 11.98 15.79 13.71
N ASP A 102 12.75 16.03 14.78
CA ASP A 102 12.32 15.78 16.16
C ASP A 102 11.07 16.59 16.50
N THR A 103 11.00 17.85 16.05
CA THR A 103 9.82 18.70 16.25
C THR A 103 8.60 18.16 15.50
N PHE A 104 8.78 17.69 14.25
CA PHE A 104 7.72 17.02 13.49
C PHE A 104 7.23 15.77 14.21
N HIS A 105 8.16 14.93 14.67
CA HIS A 105 7.89 13.70 15.38
C HIS A 105 7.10 13.93 16.67
N ASP A 106 7.55 14.86 17.52
CA ASP A 106 6.87 15.24 18.77
C ASP A 106 5.45 15.75 18.48
N ARG A 107 5.28 16.55 17.43
CA ARG A 107 3.96 17.06 17.03
C ARG A 107 3.03 15.94 16.60
N VAL A 108 3.49 15.01 15.75
CA VAL A 108 2.70 13.84 15.32
C VAL A 108 2.25 13.01 16.52
N VAL A 109 3.16 12.69 17.44
CA VAL A 109 2.84 11.93 18.66
C VAL A 109 1.83 12.68 19.54
N SER A 110 1.99 14.00 19.70
CA SER A 110 1.09 14.80 20.52
C SER A 110 -0.33 14.96 19.97
N LEU A 111 -0.48 14.86 18.64
CA LEU A 111 -1.77 15.00 17.95
C LEU A 111 -2.55 13.67 17.86
N LEU A 112 -1.86 12.53 17.97
CA LEU A 112 -2.46 11.21 17.87
C LEU A 112 -3.30 10.88 19.11
N GLN A 113 -4.57 10.51 18.92
CA GLN A 113 -5.47 10.14 20.02
C GLN A 113 -5.33 8.65 20.39
N ASP A 114 -5.65 8.29 21.63
CA ASP A 114 -5.56 6.90 22.13
C ASP A 114 -6.39 5.88 21.34
N THR A 115 -7.45 6.34 20.67
CA THR A 115 -8.31 5.52 19.81
C THR A 115 -7.84 5.46 18.36
N GLU A 116 -6.63 5.93 18.06
CA GLU A 116 -6.12 6.08 16.70
C GLU A 116 -4.75 5.43 16.52
N MET A 117 -4.55 4.88 15.32
CA MET A 117 -3.26 4.39 14.85
C MET A 117 -2.60 5.41 13.93
N LEU A 118 -1.28 5.53 14.06
CA LEU A 118 -0.43 6.24 13.11
C LEU A 118 -0.35 5.46 11.79
N ARG A 119 -0.52 6.18 10.68
CA ARG A 119 -0.31 5.69 9.31
C ARG A 119 0.49 6.75 8.57
N MET A 120 1.62 6.40 7.98
CA MET A 120 2.29 7.31 7.05
C MET A 120 1.51 7.34 5.73
N GLU A 121 1.80 8.23 4.79
CA GLU A 121 1.11 8.26 3.50
C GLU A 121 1.12 6.88 2.81
N HIS A 122 2.30 6.29 2.68
CA HIS A 122 2.54 5.13 1.81
C HIS A 122 2.68 3.80 2.56
N VAL A 123 3.06 3.80 3.84
CA VAL A 123 3.09 2.58 4.67
C VAL A 123 2.55 2.73 6.09
N THR A 124 1.98 1.65 6.62
CA THR A 124 1.73 1.48 8.05
C THR A 124 3.06 1.23 8.78
N PRO A 125 3.30 1.85 9.96
CA PRO A 125 4.48 1.57 10.77
C PRO A 125 4.71 0.07 11.00
N ALA A 126 5.98 -0.34 10.98
CA ALA A 126 6.38 -1.74 11.11
C ALA A 126 5.90 -2.41 12.41
N GLU A 127 5.77 -1.62 13.48
CA GLU A 127 5.23 -2.04 14.78
C GLU A 127 3.85 -2.69 14.66
N VAL A 128 2.91 -1.95 14.06
CA VAL A 128 1.53 -2.40 13.84
C VAL A 128 1.55 -3.73 13.08
N LYS A 129 2.34 -3.80 11.99
CA LYS A 129 2.44 -5.02 11.19
C LYS A 129 3.04 -6.20 11.97
N SER A 130 4.07 -5.94 12.77
CA SER A 130 4.72 -6.95 13.62
C SER A 130 3.74 -7.54 14.64
N VAL A 131 3.07 -6.66 15.41
CA VAL A 131 2.10 -7.04 16.44
C VAL A 131 0.91 -7.79 15.83
N MET A 132 0.33 -7.27 14.73
CA MET A 132 -0.78 -7.93 14.06
C MET A 132 -0.39 -9.27 13.43
N SER A 133 0.84 -9.43 12.93
CA SER A 133 1.31 -10.71 12.39
C SER A 133 1.37 -11.82 13.45
N GLN A 134 1.47 -11.45 14.73
CA GLN A 134 1.47 -12.35 15.89
C GLN A 134 0.05 -12.56 16.45
N GLY A 135 -1.00 -12.09 15.77
CA GLY A 135 -2.39 -12.23 16.22
C GLY A 135 -2.75 -11.39 17.45
N GLN A 136 -1.94 -10.38 17.77
CA GLN A 136 -2.17 -9.45 18.88
C GLN A 136 -3.11 -8.31 18.46
N ALA A 137 -3.57 -7.53 19.45
CA ALA A 137 -4.43 -6.38 19.20
C ALA A 137 -3.68 -5.25 18.48
N MET A 138 -4.39 -4.51 17.62
CA MET A 138 -3.85 -3.33 16.96
C MET A 138 -3.45 -2.27 18.00
N THR A 139 -2.28 -1.69 17.80
CA THR A 139 -1.67 -0.64 18.63
C THR A 139 -1.75 0.70 17.90
N GLN A 140 -1.25 1.76 18.54
CA GLN A 140 -1.20 3.09 17.92
C GLN A 140 -0.07 3.26 16.90
N GLY A 141 0.78 2.25 16.67
CA GLY A 141 1.96 2.39 15.80
C GLY A 141 3.14 3.10 16.46
N LEU A 142 3.15 3.18 17.80
CA LEU A 142 4.17 3.86 18.60
C LEU A 142 4.88 2.88 19.54
N PHE A 143 6.17 3.11 19.75
CA PHE A 143 7.03 2.42 20.72
C PHE A 143 7.31 3.32 21.91
N GLU A 144 7.70 2.74 23.03
CA GLU A 144 8.35 3.47 24.12
C GLU A 144 9.87 3.30 24.00
N ASP A 145 10.62 4.39 24.06
CA ASP A 145 12.07 4.35 24.16
C ASP A 145 12.55 4.06 25.59
N ILE A 146 13.87 4.06 25.80
CA ILE A 146 14.49 3.78 27.11
C ILE A 146 14.14 4.80 28.20
N GLU A 147 13.65 5.98 27.82
CA GLU A 147 13.21 7.04 28.72
C GLU A 147 11.68 7.05 28.91
N GLY A 148 10.98 6.10 28.28
CA GLY A 148 9.52 6.02 28.28
C GLY A 148 8.85 7.04 27.34
N LYS A 149 9.61 7.69 26.45
CA LYS A 149 9.05 8.59 25.45
C LYS A 149 8.42 7.76 24.33
N ARG A 150 7.20 8.16 23.93
CA ARG A 150 6.49 7.54 22.81
C ARG A 150 7.09 7.99 21.48
N ILE A 151 7.47 7.05 20.63
CA ILE A 151 8.14 7.32 19.35
C ILE A 151 7.62 6.43 18.22
N PHE A 152 7.75 6.88 16.96
CA PHE A 152 7.62 6.02 15.78
C PHE A 152 8.92 6.03 14.96
N PHE A 153 9.17 4.95 14.19
CA PHE A 153 10.35 4.82 13.35
C PHE A 153 9.99 4.96 11.86
N LEU A 154 10.67 5.87 11.18
CA LEU A 154 10.62 6.01 9.72
C LEU A 154 11.90 5.49 9.03
N PHE A 155 12.90 5.08 9.80
CA PHE A 155 14.20 4.61 9.31
C PHE A 155 14.20 3.10 9.06
N GLU A 156 13.09 2.58 8.54
CA GLU A 156 12.93 1.17 8.23
C GLU A 156 12.84 0.97 6.71
N ASP A 157 13.39 -0.14 6.22
CA ASP A 157 13.63 -0.38 4.80
C ASP A 157 12.37 -0.24 3.96
N ARG A 158 11.22 -0.69 4.46
CA ARG A 158 9.95 -0.61 3.73
C ARG A 158 9.53 0.85 3.57
N PHE A 159 9.53 1.65 4.63
CA PHE A 159 9.25 3.09 4.54
C PHE A 159 10.21 3.80 3.58
N LEU A 160 11.52 3.58 3.71
CA LEU A 160 12.52 4.30 2.92
C LEU A 160 12.48 3.93 1.43
N SER A 161 12.32 2.64 1.12
CA SER A 161 12.21 2.16 -0.26
C SER A 161 10.96 2.72 -0.94
N THR A 162 9.79 2.52 -0.32
CA THR A 162 8.53 3.02 -0.87
C THR A 162 8.49 4.54 -0.93
N PHE A 163 8.99 5.27 0.06
CA PHE A 163 9.04 6.74 0.02
C PHE A 163 9.87 7.24 -1.15
N ARG A 164 11.04 6.64 -1.39
CA ARG A 164 11.87 6.95 -2.56
C ARG A 164 11.12 6.67 -3.87
N ASP A 165 10.40 5.56 -3.94
CA ASP A 165 9.70 5.10 -5.14
C ASP A 165 8.43 5.93 -5.44
N THR A 166 7.86 6.58 -4.42
CA THR A 166 6.72 7.51 -4.60
C THR A 166 7.09 8.85 -5.23
N GLY A 167 8.33 9.33 -5.05
CA GLY A 167 8.70 10.69 -5.43
C GLY A 167 7.83 11.75 -4.75
N GLU A 168 7.42 11.53 -3.49
CA GLU A 168 6.63 12.51 -2.74
C GLU A 168 7.49 13.68 -2.24
N ASP A 169 6.92 14.89 -2.25
CA ASP A 169 7.55 16.13 -1.80
C ASP A 169 7.45 16.36 -0.28
N MET A 170 6.61 15.57 0.40
CA MET A 170 6.46 15.59 1.84
C MET A 170 6.36 14.18 2.42
N VAL A 171 6.97 13.97 3.59
CA VAL A 171 6.60 12.91 4.54
C VAL A 171 5.30 13.32 5.22
N ARG A 172 4.20 12.61 4.98
CA ARG A 172 2.89 12.90 5.61
C ARG A 172 2.50 11.81 6.61
N ALA A 173 2.07 12.25 7.78
CA ALA A 173 1.56 11.40 8.86
C ALA A 173 0.05 11.59 9.00
N TYR A 174 -0.66 10.50 9.14
CA TYR A 174 -2.11 10.44 9.29
C TYR A 174 -2.48 9.66 10.55
N ALA A 175 -3.61 10.00 11.12
CA ALA A 175 -4.30 9.21 12.12
C ALA A 175 -5.49 8.48 11.49
N ARG A 176 -5.64 7.20 11.82
CA ARG A 176 -6.81 6.39 11.50
C ARG A 176 -7.44 5.87 12.79
N PRO A 177 -8.78 5.79 12.90
CA PRO A 177 -9.39 5.14 14.05
C PRO A 177 -8.98 3.66 14.12
N ILE A 178 -8.73 3.17 15.34
CA ILE A 178 -8.54 1.75 15.61
C ILE A 178 -9.93 1.11 15.63
N GLU A 179 -10.27 0.45 14.53
CA GLU A 179 -11.54 -0.27 14.40
C GLU A 179 -11.45 -1.66 15.04
N THR A 180 -12.61 -2.22 15.40
CA THR A 180 -12.68 -3.61 15.90
C THR A 180 -12.96 -4.56 14.73
N PRO A 181 -11.98 -5.35 14.27
CA PRO A 181 -12.20 -6.29 13.18
C PRO A 181 -12.97 -7.53 13.66
N ARG A 182 -13.66 -8.18 12.73
CA ARG A 182 -13.99 -9.60 12.87
C ARG A 182 -12.67 -10.37 12.90
N LYS A 183 -12.56 -11.34 13.82
CA LYS A 183 -11.33 -12.08 14.05
C LYS A 183 -11.46 -13.53 13.59
N ILE A 184 -10.36 -14.05 13.05
CA ILE A 184 -10.17 -15.45 12.69
C ILE A 184 -9.18 -16.03 13.69
N ALA A 185 -9.59 -17.08 14.41
CA ALA A 185 -8.70 -17.82 15.29
C ALA A 185 -7.75 -18.70 14.47
N GLY A 186 -6.52 -18.86 14.94
CA GLY A 186 -5.56 -19.77 14.33
C GLY A 186 -4.27 -19.89 15.13
N SER A 187 -3.27 -20.52 14.52
CA SER A 187 -1.98 -20.80 15.15
C SER A 187 -0.85 -20.45 14.19
N PHE A 188 0.12 -19.66 14.65
CA PHE A 188 1.29 -19.31 13.85
C PHE A 188 2.56 -19.62 14.64
N ARG A 189 3.46 -20.42 14.05
CA ARG A 189 4.71 -20.87 14.69
C ARG A 189 4.49 -21.55 16.06
N GLY A 190 3.35 -22.21 16.23
CA GLY A 190 2.98 -22.89 17.47
C GLY A 190 2.36 -22.00 18.55
N GLU A 191 2.10 -20.72 18.24
CA GLU A 191 1.41 -19.79 19.13
C GLU A 191 -0.02 -19.53 18.64
N GLU A 192 -0.98 -19.70 19.55
CA GLU A 192 -2.40 -19.39 19.27
C GLU A 192 -2.63 -17.88 19.24
N GLY A 193 -3.43 -17.42 18.28
CA GLY A 193 -3.70 -16.01 18.08
C GLY A 193 -5.04 -15.75 17.39
N SER A 194 -5.28 -14.48 17.09
CA SER A 194 -6.46 -14.05 16.35
C SER A 194 -6.09 -12.94 15.36
N TRP A 195 -6.41 -13.13 14.09
CA TRP A 195 -6.07 -12.17 13.03
C TRP A 195 -7.33 -11.51 12.49
N PRO A 196 -7.28 -10.26 12.02
CA PRO A 196 -8.40 -9.64 11.33
C PRO A 196 -8.82 -10.45 10.11
N ALA A 197 -10.12 -10.53 9.86
CA ALA A 197 -10.63 -10.96 8.57
C ALA A 197 -10.43 -9.81 7.56
N GLU A 198 -9.45 -9.97 6.68
CA GLU A 198 -9.06 -8.98 5.70
C GLU A 198 -8.83 -9.64 4.34
N PHE A 199 -9.33 -8.99 3.30
CA PHE A 199 -9.22 -9.43 1.92
C PHE A 199 -8.38 -8.46 1.11
N ARG A 200 -7.49 -9.00 0.29
CA ARG A 200 -6.81 -8.25 -0.77
C ARG A 200 -7.42 -8.62 -2.12
N VAL A 201 -7.94 -7.63 -2.83
CA VAL A 201 -8.44 -7.75 -4.21
C VAL A 201 -7.34 -7.31 -5.17
N PHE A 202 -7.09 -8.10 -6.20
CA PHE A 202 -6.07 -7.86 -7.23
C PHE A 202 -6.74 -7.39 -8.53
N VAL A 203 -6.22 -6.30 -9.09
CA VAL A 203 -6.67 -5.71 -10.35
C VAL A 203 -5.52 -5.73 -11.34
N GLU A 204 -5.80 -6.27 -12.52
CA GLU A 204 -4.90 -6.24 -13.68
C GLU A 204 -5.64 -5.69 -14.89
N ASN A 205 -5.04 -4.74 -15.60
CA ASN A 205 -5.61 -4.12 -16.80
C ASN A 205 -7.07 -3.65 -16.61
N GLY A 206 -7.38 -3.07 -15.45
CA GLY A 206 -8.72 -2.55 -15.12
C GLY A 206 -9.77 -3.63 -14.80
N LYS A 207 -9.38 -4.90 -14.64
CA LYS A 207 -10.26 -6.02 -14.30
C LYS A 207 -9.85 -6.62 -12.96
N ILE A 208 -10.83 -7.02 -12.15
CA ILE A 208 -10.57 -7.82 -10.95
C ILE A 208 -10.18 -9.23 -11.41
N VAL A 209 -8.99 -9.67 -11.06
CA VAL A 209 -8.48 -11.00 -11.43
C VAL A 209 -8.49 -11.98 -10.26
N GLY A 210 -8.39 -11.48 -9.03
CA GLY A 210 -8.44 -12.34 -7.86
C GLY A 210 -8.66 -11.65 -6.54
N ILE A 211 -8.86 -12.47 -5.52
CA ILE A 211 -9.05 -12.05 -4.13
C ILE A 211 -8.44 -13.10 -3.19
N SER A 212 -7.75 -12.63 -2.15
CA SER A 212 -7.06 -13.48 -1.19
C SER A 212 -7.35 -13.07 0.25
N ASN A 213 -7.37 -14.02 1.17
CA ASN A 213 -7.14 -13.72 2.58
C ASN A 213 -5.76 -13.08 2.76
N TYR A 214 -5.71 -11.91 3.39
CA TYR A 214 -4.48 -11.17 3.63
C TYR A 214 -3.52 -11.89 4.58
N TYR A 215 -4.05 -12.51 5.64
CA TYR A 215 -3.24 -13.12 6.69
C TYR A 215 -2.97 -14.59 6.38
N VAL A 216 -1.80 -14.85 5.79
CA VAL A 216 -1.28 -16.19 5.46
C VAL A 216 -1.21 -17.14 6.68
N GLN A 217 -1.18 -16.58 7.88
CA GLN A 217 -1.14 -17.30 9.15
C GLN A 217 -2.42 -18.09 9.46
N VAL A 218 -3.55 -17.73 8.84
CA VAL A 218 -4.85 -18.32 9.13
C VAL A 218 -5.58 -18.76 7.86
N ALA A 219 -6.44 -19.76 8.01
CA ALA A 219 -7.37 -20.16 6.98
C ALA A 219 -8.75 -19.59 7.30
N MET A 220 -9.39 -18.99 6.30
CA MET A 220 -10.81 -18.65 6.34
C MET A 220 -11.62 -19.87 5.89
N ASP A 221 -12.73 -20.16 6.57
CA ASP A 221 -13.73 -21.14 6.09
C ASP A 221 -14.43 -20.57 4.84
N PRO A 222 -14.32 -21.22 3.66
CA PRO A 222 -14.95 -20.74 2.45
C PRO A 222 -16.47 -20.56 2.58
N GLU A 223 -17.19 -21.42 3.31
CA GLU A 223 -18.65 -21.30 3.45
C GLU A 223 -19.04 -20.04 4.22
N GLU A 224 -18.26 -19.69 5.25
CA GLU A 224 -18.48 -18.51 6.10
C GLU A 224 -18.03 -17.22 5.41
N TYR A 225 -16.88 -17.23 4.74
CA TYR A 225 -16.22 -16.03 4.24
C TYR A 225 -16.47 -15.71 2.76
N ALA A 226 -17.01 -16.64 1.96
CA ALA A 226 -17.35 -16.36 0.56
C ALA A 226 -18.33 -15.18 0.38
N PRO A 227 -19.41 -15.03 1.17
CA PRO A 227 -20.28 -13.85 1.05
C PRO A 227 -19.57 -12.51 1.34
N LEU A 228 -18.60 -12.52 2.26
CA LEU A 228 -17.82 -11.34 2.63
C LEU A 228 -16.75 -11.01 1.56
N ALA A 229 -16.09 -12.04 1.03
CA ALA A 229 -15.20 -11.91 -0.11
C ALA A 229 -15.93 -11.35 -1.34
N LYS A 230 -17.14 -11.85 -1.62
CA LYS A 230 -18.01 -11.30 -2.66
C LYS A 230 -18.30 -9.82 -2.42
N ALA A 231 -18.65 -9.42 -1.20
CA ALA A 231 -18.89 -8.02 -0.87
C ALA A 231 -17.64 -7.15 -1.12
N ALA A 232 -16.44 -7.63 -0.78
CA ALA A 232 -15.19 -6.95 -1.10
C ALA A 232 -14.99 -6.78 -2.62
N VAL A 233 -15.26 -7.82 -3.41
CA VAL A 233 -15.23 -7.75 -4.89
C VAL A 233 -16.27 -6.75 -5.42
N ASP A 234 -17.50 -6.75 -4.89
CA ASP A 234 -18.54 -5.80 -5.28
C ASP A 234 -18.16 -4.34 -4.95
N HIS A 235 -17.45 -4.11 -3.83
CA HIS A 235 -16.89 -2.80 -3.48
C HIS A 235 -15.74 -2.40 -4.41
N ALA A 236 -14.80 -3.30 -4.67
CA ALA A 236 -13.71 -3.10 -5.62
C ALA A 236 -14.24 -2.76 -7.02
N GLN A 237 -15.27 -3.47 -7.50
CA GLN A 237 -15.88 -3.20 -8.80
C GLN A 237 -16.53 -1.81 -8.85
N ARG A 238 -17.16 -1.36 -7.76
CA ARG A 238 -17.69 0.01 -7.68
C ARG A 238 -16.59 1.07 -7.74
N ILE A 239 -15.45 0.82 -7.09
CA ILE A 239 -14.27 1.69 -7.19
C ILE A 239 -13.78 1.73 -8.63
N LEU A 240 -13.62 0.58 -9.30
CA LEU A 240 -13.20 0.51 -10.71
C LEU A 240 -14.16 1.24 -11.66
N ASN A 241 -15.46 1.01 -11.52
CA ASN A 241 -16.48 1.69 -12.32
C ASN A 241 -16.42 3.21 -12.13
N THR A 242 -16.19 3.66 -10.88
CA THR A 242 -16.04 5.09 -10.56
C THR A 242 -14.75 5.64 -11.18
N MET A 243 -13.64 4.91 -11.08
CA MET A 243 -12.38 5.28 -11.72
C MET A 243 -12.55 5.40 -13.23
N GLU A 244 -13.29 4.51 -13.89
CA GLU A 244 -13.59 4.61 -15.32
C GLU A 244 -14.51 5.79 -15.67
N GLU A 245 -15.66 5.93 -14.99
CA GLU A 245 -16.64 7.00 -15.21
C GLU A 245 -15.98 8.39 -15.06
N PHE A 246 -15.16 8.50 -14.02
CA PHE A 246 -14.42 9.70 -13.73
C PHE A 246 -13.05 9.68 -14.40
N ARG A 247 -12.63 8.71 -15.20
CA ARG A 247 -11.31 8.69 -15.89
C ARG A 247 -10.14 9.00 -14.95
N ILE A 248 -10.05 8.24 -13.86
CA ILE A 248 -9.02 8.31 -12.83
C ILE A 248 -8.14 7.07 -12.96
N GLY A 249 -6.85 7.27 -13.18
CA GLY A 249 -5.85 6.21 -13.09
C GLY A 249 -5.01 6.30 -11.82
N VAL A 250 -4.10 5.33 -11.69
CA VAL A 250 -3.02 5.31 -10.71
C VAL A 250 -1.69 5.62 -11.40
N GLY A 251 -0.74 6.13 -10.64
CA GLY A 251 0.61 6.43 -11.13
C GLY A 251 1.63 6.37 -10.00
N SER A 252 2.89 6.13 -10.38
CA SER A 252 4.05 6.21 -9.49
C SER A 252 5.29 6.31 -10.37
N TYR A 253 6.22 7.19 -10.01
CA TYR A 253 7.44 7.39 -10.78
C TYR A 253 8.21 6.08 -11.00
N ALA A 254 8.22 5.19 -10.01
CA ALA A 254 8.93 3.92 -10.08
C ALA A 254 8.03 2.71 -10.38
N LEU A 255 6.80 2.68 -9.83
CA LEU A 255 5.95 1.48 -9.85
C LEU A 255 4.92 1.47 -10.99
N CYS A 256 4.60 2.63 -11.55
CA CYS A 256 3.68 2.78 -12.69
C CYS A 256 4.20 3.90 -13.60
N PRO A 257 5.39 3.71 -14.21
CA PRO A 257 5.99 4.73 -15.06
C PRO A 257 5.22 4.87 -16.39
N ASP A 258 5.45 6.00 -17.05
CA ASP A 258 4.96 6.19 -18.42
C ASP A 258 5.65 5.21 -19.39
N MET A 259 4.87 4.71 -20.34
CA MET A 259 5.34 3.91 -21.46
C MET A 259 5.66 4.81 -22.65
N PRO A 260 6.66 4.46 -23.48
CA PRO A 260 6.92 5.20 -24.71
C PRO A 260 5.75 5.04 -25.69
N GLU A 261 5.46 6.08 -26.49
CA GLU A 261 4.27 6.12 -27.38
C GLU A 261 4.23 4.98 -28.42
N ASP A 262 5.39 4.41 -28.75
CA ASP A 262 5.59 3.30 -29.69
C ASP A 262 5.70 1.92 -29.01
N GLY A 263 5.71 1.89 -27.67
CA GLY A 263 5.94 0.69 -26.86
C GLY A 263 4.63 -0.03 -26.51
N ALA A 264 4.26 -0.99 -27.35
CA ALA A 264 3.20 -1.98 -27.17
C ALA A 264 1.75 -1.47 -27.22
N GLU A 265 0.97 -2.05 -28.15
CA GLU A 265 -0.49 -2.04 -28.07
C GLU A 265 -0.91 -2.79 -26.81
N LEU A 266 -1.27 -2.05 -25.76
CA LEU A 266 -2.09 -2.59 -24.68
C LEU A 266 -3.50 -2.80 -25.25
N SER A 267 -3.73 -3.96 -25.87
CA SER A 267 -4.97 -4.30 -26.59
C SER A 267 -6.23 -4.15 -25.73
N ASP A 268 -6.07 -4.14 -24.41
CA ASP A 268 -7.13 -4.14 -23.42
C ASP A 268 -7.25 -2.83 -22.62
N ARG A 269 -6.52 -1.77 -23.00
CA ARG A 269 -6.59 -0.51 -22.25
C ARG A 269 -7.95 0.20 -22.43
N PRO A 270 -8.49 0.85 -21.39
CA PRO A 270 -9.66 1.69 -21.54
C PRO A 270 -9.41 2.85 -22.51
N SER A 271 -10.39 3.14 -23.37
CA SER A 271 -10.29 4.20 -24.40
C SER A 271 -10.05 5.61 -23.86
N TRP A 272 -10.34 5.84 -22.58
CA TRP A 272 -10.13 7.13 -21.92
C TRP A 272 -8.68 7.32 -21.43
N MET A 273 -7.90 6.25 -21.34
CA MET A 273 -6.56 6.27 -20.78
C MET A 273 -5.56 6.84 -21.80
N PRO A 274 -4.73 7.84 -21.43
CA PRO A 274 -3.68 8.35 -22.29
C PRO A 274 -2.74 7.23 -22.77
N ALA A 275 -2.25 7.37 -24.00
CA ALA A 275 -1.47 6.31 -24.63
C ALA A 275 -0.12 6.03 -23.96
N THR A 276 0.39 7.03 -23.24
CA THR A 276 1.66 7.01 -22.53
C THR A 276 1.55 6.41 -21.12
N TRP A 277 0.34 6.16 -20.60
CA TRP A 277 0.23 5.55 -19.27
C TRP A 277 0.51 4.06 -19.34
N GLY A 278 1.36 3.58 -18.42
CA GLY A 278 1.62 2.17 -18.23
C GLY A 278 0.43 1.41 -17.63
N HIS A 279 0.66 0.12 -17.36
CA HIS A 279 -0.32 -0.76 -16.75
C HIS A 279 -0.89 -0.18 -15.46
N GLN A 280 -2.20 -0.36 -15.28
CA GLN A 280 -2.96 0.14 -14.14
C GLN A 280 -3.25 -1.00 -13.17
N ASP A 281 -2.19 -1.73 -12.81
CA ASP A 281 -2.29 -2.91 -11.95
C ASP A 281 -2.10 -2.49 -10.50
N PHE A 282 -3.04 -2.88 -9.65
CA PHE A 282 -3.06 -2.50 -8.24
C PHE A 282 -3.81 -3.50 -7.37
N THR A 283 -3.68 -3.31 -6.07
CA THR A 283 -4.41 -4.05 -5.04
C THR A 283 -5.34 -3.12 -4.28
N MET A 284 -6.41 -3.68 -3.71
CA MET A 284 -7.33 -3.01 -2.81
C MET A 284 -7.58 -3.88 -1.60
N ASP A 285 -7.33 -3.36 -0.41
CA ASP A 285 -7.45 -4.08 0.85
C ASP A 285 -8.77 -3.71 1.53
N PHE A 286 -9.48 -4.73 2.02
CA PHE A 286 -10.78 -4.60 2.69
C PHE A 286 -10.79 -5.37 4.00
N MET A 287 -11.23 -4.73 5.07
CA MET A 287 -11.39 -5.37 6.38
C MET A 287 -12.85 -5.65 6.68
N VAL A 288 -13.13 -6.80 7.28
CA VAL A 288 -14.43 -7.12 7.86
C VAL A 288 -14.47 -6.62 9.29
N LEU A 289 -15.36 -5.68 9.61
CA LEU A 289 -15.59 -5.21 10.96
C LEU A 289 -16.35 -6.24 11.80
N ALA A 290 -16.33 -6.09 13.12
CA ALA A 290 -16.99 -7.02 14.04
C ALA A 290 -18.51 -7.17 13.80
N ASP A 291 -19.15 -6.16 13.20
CA ASP A 291 -20.57 -6.19 12.83
C ASP A 291 -20.84 -6.86 11.47
N GLY A 292 -19.80 -7.32 10.78
CA GLY A 292 -19.88 -7.95 9.45
C GLY A 292 -19.74 -6.98 8.28
N THR A 293 -19.59 -5.68 8.53
CA THR A 293 -19.41 -4.68 7.47
C THR A 293 -18.05 -4.85 6.79
N VAL A 294 -18.05 -4.98 5.46
CA VAL A 294 -16.82 -4.96 4.65
C VAL A 294 -16.45 -3.52 4.33
N THR A 295 -15.26 -3.11 4.74
CA THR A 295 -14.81 -1.71 4.69
C THR A 295 -13.47 -1.60 3.99
N PHE A 296 -13.35 -0.66 3.05
CA PHE A 296 -12.11 -0.39 2.34
C PHE A 296 -11.04 0.22 3.26
N LEU A 297 -9.83 -0.31 3.18
CA LEU A 297 -8.67 0.17 3.93
C LEU A 297 -7.83 1.12 3.10
N GLU A 298 -7.29 0.65 1.99
CA GLU A 298 -6.36 1.34 1.11
C GLU A 298 -6.14 0.54 -0.17
N GLY A 299 -5.52 1.16 -1.17
CA GLY A 299 -4.96 0.44 -2.30
C GLY A 299 -3.44 0.51 -2.29
N GLY A 300 -2.83 -0.33 -3.12
CA GLY A 300 -1.38 -0.43 -3.24
C GLY A 300 -0.97 -1.02 -4.59
N PRO A 301 0.33 -1.19 -4.83
CA PRO A 301 0.81 -1.79 -6.07
C PRO A 301 0.37 -3.25 -6.22
N ALA A 302 0.30 -3.73 -7.46
CA ALA A 302 0.12 -5.15 -7.75
C ALA A 302 1.48 -5.87 -7.86
N GLY A 303 1.43 -7.20 -7.76
CA GLY A 303 2.54 -8.09 -8.04
C GLY A 303 3.60 -8.21 -6.94
N MET A 304 4.41 -9.27 -7.03
CA MET A 304 5.42 -9.64 -6.02
C MET A 304 6.56 -8.62 -5.86
N ALA A 305 6.76 -7.74 -6.85
CA ALA A 305 7.83 -6.73 -6.79
C ALA A 305 7.54 -5.63 -5.75
N ALA A 306 6.27 -5.43 -5.39
CA ALA A 306 5.87 -4.29 -4.56
C ALA A 306 4.74 -4.58 -3.56
N ALA A 307 3.99 -5.66 -3.73
CA ALA A 307 2.99 -6.13 -2.77
C ALA A 307 3.09 -7.64 -2.51
N ASP A 308 2.84 -8.03 -1.26
CA ASP A 308 2.79 -9.44 -0.88
C ASP A 308 1.58 -10.13 -1.55
N PRO A 309 1.79 -11.28 -2.23
CA PRO A 309 0.71 -12.03 -2.90
C PRO A 309 -0.26 -12.72 -1.92
N CYS A 310 -0.01 -12.63 -0.61
CA CYS A 310 -0.85 -13.21 0.45
C CYS A 310 -0.99 -14.73 0.27
N CYS A 311 -2.20 -15.28 0.41
CA CYS A 311 -2.42 -16.71 0.30
C CYS A 311 -2.21 -17.28 -1.12
N PHE A 312 -2.01 -16.45 -2.16
CA PHE A 312 -1.64 -16.95 -3.49
C PHE A 312 -0.26 -17.63 -3.50
N PHE A 313 0.63 -17.26 -2.58
CA PHE A 313 1.93 -17.90 -2.41
C PHE A 313 1.80 -19.21 -1.63
N GLN A 314 1.76 -20.30 -2.37
CA GLN A 314 1.62 -21.67 -1.87
C GLN A 314 2.90 -22.45 -2.25
N GLU A 315 3.40 -23.31 -1.34
CA GLU A 315 4.71 -23.98 -1.47
C GLU A 315 4.90 -24.72 -2.79
N ASP A 316 3.84 -25.35 -3.31
CA ASP A 316 3.87 -26.19 -4.51
C ASP A 316 3.27 -25.50 -5.76
N ARG A 317 2.97 -24.20 -5.70
CA ARG A 317 2.38 -23.47 -6.84
C ARG A 317 3.44 -22.74 -7.64
N GLU A 318 3.53 -23.06 -8.93
CA GLU A 318 4.39 -22.35 -9.86
C GLU A 318 3.91 -20.91 -10.07
N VAL A 319 4.85 -19.97 -10.06
CA VAL A 319 4.59 -18.56 -10.36
C VAL A 319 4.51 -18.39 -11.88
N GLY A 320 3.29 -18.38 -12.40
CA GLY A 320 2.97 -18.10 -13.81
C GLY A 320 2.24 -16.76 -14.01
N GLU A 321 1.80 -16.52 -15.25
CA GLU A 321 1.05 -15.32 -15.64
C GLU A 321 -0.25 -15.15 -14.81
N ASP A 322 -1.00 -16.25 -14.62
CA ASP A 322 -2.27 -16.24 -13.87
C ASP A 322 -2.08 -16.53 -12.36
N PHE A 323 -0.88 -16.25 -11.81
CA PHE A 323 -0.56 -16.58 -10.42
C PHE A 323 -1.48 -15.89 -9.40
N LEU A 324 -1.98 -14.69 -9.72
CA LEU A 324 -2.88 -13.90 -8.86
C LEU A 324 -4.37 -14.11 -9.18
N HIS A 325 -4.70 -15.06 -10.06
CA HIS A 325 -6.07 -15.22 -10.55
C HIS A 325 -6.87 -16.20 -9.69
N GLY A 326 -8.12 -15.85 -9.39
CA GLY A 326 -9.06 -16.68 -8.62
C GLY A 326 -9.27 -16.23 -7.17
N VAL A 327 -9.68 -17.16 -6.32
CA VAL A 327 -10.10 -16.92 -4.94
C VAL A 327 -9.32 -17.83 -4.02
N VAL A 328 -8.67 -17.28 -3.01
CA VAL A 328 -7.84 -18.05 -2.08
C VAL A 328 -8.11 -17.65 -0.64
N PHE A 329 -8.61 -18.60 0.16
CA PHE A 329 -8.91 -18.40 1.59
C PHE A 329 -7.81 -18.88 2.54
N SER A 330 -6.81 -19.62 2.04
CA SER A 330 -5.66 -20.10 2.82
C SER A 330 -4.49 -20.51 1.93
N GLN A 331 -3.26 -20.55 2.46
CA GLN A 331 -2.07 -21.01 1.72
C GLN A 331 -2.08 -22.49 1.36
N THR A 332 -2.92 -23.31 2.00
CA THR A 332 -3.00 -24.76 1.76
C THR A 332 -4.28 -25.18 1.05
N GLY A 333 -5.20 -24.25 0.82
CA GLY A 333 -6.49 -24.50 0.18
C GLY A 333 -6.40 -24.41 -1.35
N PRO A 334 -7.42 -24.92 -2.06
CA PRO A 334 -7.49 -24.77 -3.51
C PRO A 334 -7.70 -23.31 -3.91
N VAL A 335 -7.21 -22.96 -5.09
CA VAL A 335 -7.54 -21.72 -5.77
C VAL A 335 -8.85 -21.94 -6.53
N MET A 336 -9.91 -21.23 -6.14
CA MET A 336 -11.21 -21.36 -6.79
C MET A 336 -11.34 -20.33 -7.92
N PRO A 337 -12.09 -20.61 -9.00
CA PRO A 337 -12.42 -19.62 -10.01
C PRO A 337 -13.14 -18.40 -9.40
N LEU A 338 -12.77 -17.19 -9.83
CA LEU A 338 -13.41 -15.96 -9.37
C LEU A 338 -14.94 -15.94 -9.62
N ALA A 339 -15.39 -16.59 -10.70
CA ALA A 339 -16.80 -16.72 -11.03
C ALA A 339 -17.63 -17.43 -9.94
N GLU A 340 -17.01 -18.27 -9.11
CA GLU A 340 -17.71 -18.98 -8.03
C GLU A 340 -18.13 -18.06 -6.87
N LEU A 341 -17.54 -16.86 -6.73
CA LEU A 341 -18.04 -15.86 -5.79
C LEU A 341 -19.25 -15.09 -6.31
N THR A 342 -19.51 -15.15 -7.62
CA THR A 342 -20.54 -14.34 -8.30
C THR A 342 -21.80 -15.11 -8.67
N ALA A 343 -21.76 -16.44 -8.59
CA ALA A 343 -22.91 -17.33 -8.76
C ALA A 343 -23.75 -17.36 -7.48
#